data_AF-A0A9X4NJD3-F1
#
_entry.id   AF-A0A9X4NJD3-F1
#
_cell.length_a   1.000
_cell.length_b   1.000
_cell.length_c   1.000
_cell.angle_alpha   90.00
_cell.angle_beta   90.00
_cell.angle_gamma   90.00
#
_symmetry.space_group_name_H-M   'P 1'
#
loop_
_entity.id
_entity.type
_entity.pdbx_description
1 polymer ?
#
loop_
_entity_poly.entity_id
_entity_poly.type
_entity_poly.pdbx_seq_one_letter_code
_entity_poly.pdbx_strand_id
1 'polypeptide(L)'
;MEQINVRLYKSRHPKLFSYFETHDGTPLQVLEDLINENERQKYIINERKDVVEEFGKLFMPELLQIRLASRASEKYSWTLAQIKNTELYERQMLQPDNPFPKVKTTSEWKSETFALADTKWDDMMKNIKEQRADRANRELAKKGLNE
;
A
#
# COMPACT_ATOMS: atom_id res chain seq x y z
N MET A 1 15.04 24.70 -50.66
CA MET A 1 14.16 24.76 -49.48
C MET A 1 13.32 23.50 -49.50
N GLU A 2 13.54 22.58 -48.57
CA GLU A 2 12.64 21.44 -48.40
C GLU A 2 11.43 21.89 -47.58
N GLN A 3 10.22 21.66 -48.08
CA GLN A 3 8.98 21.94 -47.35
C GLN A 3 8.37 20.62 -46.89
N ILE A 4 8.18 20.48 -45.58
CA ILE A 4 7.48 19.35 -44.98
C ILE A 4 6.05 19.76 -44.69
N ASN A 5 5.08 19.09 -45.34
CA ASN A 5 3.66 19.32 -45.10
C ASN A 5 3.15 18.34 -44.03
N VAL A 6 2.91 18.86 -42.82
CA VAL A 6 2.34 18.07 -41.72
C VAL A 6 0.84 18.32 -41.61
N ARG A 7 0.03 17.25 -41.65
CA ARG A 7 -1.42 17.33 -41.41
C ARG A 7 -1.74 16.76 -40.04
N LEU A 8 -2.31 17.61 -39.18
CA LEU A 8 -2.75 17.23 -37.84
C LEU A 8 -4.28 17.25 -37.78
N TYR A 9 -4.87 16.21 -37.21
CA TYR A 9 -6.33 16.08 -37.07
C TYR A 9 -6.75 16.28 -35.62
N LYS A 10 -7.70 17.20 -35.38
CA LYS A 10 -8.22 17.51 -34.04
C LYS A 10 -8.82 16.28 -33.34
N SER A 11 -9.43 15.37 -34.09
CA SER A 11 -10.00 14.11 -33.57
C SER A 11 -8.95 13.18 -32.96
N ARG A 12 -7.71 13.18 -33.47
CA ARG A 12 -6.62 12.33 -32.97
C ARG A 12 -5.76 13.02 -31.92
N HIS A 13 -5.70 14.35 -31.93
CA HIS A 13 -4.83 15.11 -31.03
C HIS A 13 -5.59 16.23 -30.30
N PRO A 14 -6.68 15.93 -29.56
CA PRO A 14 -7.52 16.95 -28.94
C PRO A 14 -6.73 17.83 -27.96
N LYS A 15 -5.77 17.25 -27.23
CA LYS A 15 -4.91 17.96 -26.27
C LYS A 15 -3.95 18.96 -26.93
N LEU A 16 -3.43 18.62 -28.12
CA LEU A 16 -2.54 19.50 -28.86
C LEU A 16 -3.31 20.71 -29.39
N PHE A 17 -4.52 20.47 -29.91
CA PHE A 17 -5.40 21.54 -30.37
C PHE A 17 -5.90 22.43 -29.23
N SER A 18 -6.23 21.87 -28.06
CA SER A 18 -6.53 22.71 -26.89
C SER A 18 -5.32 23.53 -26.43
N TYR A 19 -4.11 23.02 -26.62
CA TYR A 19 -2.88 23.77 -26.32
C TYR A 19 -2.68 24.92 -27.31
N PHE A 20 -2.91 24.70 -28.61
CA PHE A 20 -2.90 25.77 -29.62
C PHE A 20 -3.96 26.84 -29.34
N GLU A 21 -5.12 26.48 -28.77
CA GLU A 21 -6.19 27.43 -28.43
C GLU A 21 -5.87 28.28 -27.19
N THR A 22 -4.91 27.85 -26.36
CA THR A 22 -4.57 28.50 -25.08
C THR A 22 -3.23 29.21 -25.08
N HIS A 23 -2.36 28.92 -26.06
CA HIS A 23 -1.05 29.54 -26.20
C HIS A 23 -1.06 30.62 -27.27
N ASP A 24 -0.52 31.78 -26.92
CA ASP A 24 -0.33 32.88 -27.85
C ASP A 24 0.83 32.55 -28.80
N GLY A 25 0.53 32.35 -30.08
CA GLY A 25 1.53 32.08 -31.10
C GLY A 25 0.96 31.49 -32.37
N THR A 26 1.78 31.42 -33.42
CA THR A 26 1.42 30.64 -34.59
C THR A 26 1.54 29.13 -34.27
N PRO A 27 0.70 28.25 -34.86
CA PRO A 27 0.76 26.81 -34.59
C PRO A 27 2.15 26.20 -34.83
N LEU A 28 2.94 26.77 -35.74
CA LEU A 28 4.31 26.34 -36.01
C LEU A 28 5.26 26.69 -34.86
N GLN A 29 5.19 27.92 -34.33
CA GLN A 29 5.98 28.34 -33.17
C GLN A 29 5.65 27.48 -31.95
N VAL A 30 4.36 27.21 -31.70
CA VAL A 30 3.95 26.36 -30.59
C VAL A 30 4.48 24.93 -30.73
N LEU A 31 4.53 24.39 -31.96
CA LEU A 31 5.14 23.09 -32.22
C LEU A 31 6.65 23.10 -31.97
N GLU A 32 7.35 24.15 -32.40
CA GLU A 32 8.78 24.34 -32.18
C GLU A 32 9.10 24.41 -30.67
N ASP A 33 8.33 25.21 -29.92
CA ASP A 33 8.46 25.33 -28.47
C ASP A 33 8.22 23.98 -27.76
N LEU A 34 7.19 23.24 -28.19
CA LEU A 34 6.89 21.90 -27.64
C LEU A 34 8.01 20.90 -27.94
N ILE A 35 8.64 20.97 -29.11
CA ILE A 35 9.78 20.12 -29.47
C ILE A 35 10.99 20.46 -28.59
N ASN A 36 11.32 21.75 -28.48
CA ASN A 36 12.43 22.24 -27.67
C ASN A 36 12.25 21.87 -26.18
N GLU A 37 11.05 22.03 -25.64
CA GLU A 37 10.74 21.64 -24.26
C GLU A 37 10.85 20.12 -24.08
N ASN A 38 10.43 19.31 -25.06
CA ASN A 38 10.59 17.86 -25.00
C ASN A 38 12.08 17.44 -24.97
N GLU A 39 12.92 18.08 -25.77
CA GLU A 39 14.38 17.85 -25.75
C GLU A 39 15.00 18.24 -24.42
N ARG A 40 14.60 19.39 -23.87
CA ARG A 40 15.04 19.85 -22.55
C ARG A 40 14.64 18.88 -21.45
N GLN A 41 13.40 18.40 -21.47
CA GLN A 41 12.92 17.41 -20.48
C GLN A 41 13.67 16.09 -20.60
N LYS A 42 13.96 15.61 -21.81
CA LYS A 42 14.79 14.42 -22.03
C LYS A 42 16.18 14.59 -21.43
N TYR A 43 16.79 15.75 -21.61
CA TYR A 43 18.10 16.06 -21.02
C TYR A 43 18.04 16.00 -19.48
N ILE A 44 17.06 16.67 -18.86
CA ILE A 44 16.87 16.66 -17.40
C ILE A 44 16.62 15.25 -16.86
N ILE A 45 15.80 14.45 -17.56
CA ILE A 45 15.54 13.06 -17.18
C ILE A 45 16.83 12.23 -17.25
N ASN A 46 17.65 12.46 -18.28
CA ASN A 46 18.89 11.73 -18.45
C ASN A 46 19.92 12.10 -17.39
N GLU A 47 20.05 13.37 -17.01
CA GLU A 47 20.90 13.81 -15.90
C GLU A 47 20.44 13.25 -14.54
N ARG A 48 19.13 13.13 -14.34
CA ARG A 48 18.56 12.61 -13.09
C ARG A 48 18.45 11.10 -13.06
N LYS A 49 18.80 10.41 -14.15
CA LYS A 49 18.70 8.95 -14.26
C LYS A 49 19.58 8.27 -13.23
N ASP A 50 20.79 8.79 -13.01
CA ASP A 50 21.75 8.25 -12.06
C ASP A 50 21.24 8.35 -10.62
N VAL A 51 20.61 9.48 -10.28
CA VAL A 51 19.99 9.73 -8.97
C VAL A 51 18.81 8.79 -8.73
N VAL A 52 17.97 8.56 -9.75
CA VAL A 52 16.85 7.61 -9.65
C VAL A 52 17.37 6.18 -9.52
N GLU A 53 18.46 5.83 -10.20
CA GLU A 53 19.08 4.51 -10.11
C GLU A 53 19.72 4.27 -8.74
N GLU A 54 20.42 5.25 -8.17
CA GLU A 54 20.96 5.20 -6.80
C GLU A 54 19.84 5.12 -5.76
N PHE A 55 18.80 5.94 -5.89
CA PHE A 55 17.64 5.89 -5.01
C PHE A 55 16.95 4.52 -5.08
N GLY A 56 16.82 3.96 -6.28
CA GLY A 56 16.31 2.61 -6.50
C GLY A 56 17.17 1.53 -5.83
N LYS A 57 18.51 1.61 -5.93
CA LYS A 57 19.43 0.68 -5.27
C LYS A 57 19.33 0.73 -3.74
N LEU A 58 19.14 1.92 -3.17
CA LEU A 58 18.98 2.12 -1.72
C LEU A 58 17.64 1.60 -1.21
N PHE A 59 16.53 1.93 -1.88
CA PHE A 59 15.19 1.65 -1.37
C PHE A 59 14.62 0.29 -1.78
N MET A 60 15.04 -0.30 -2.90
CA MET A 60 14.48 -1.59 -3.33
C MET A 60 14.69 -2.74 -2.35
N PRO A 61 15.86 -2.89 -1.70
CA PRO A 61 16.05 -3.90 -0.66
C PRO A 61 15.09 -3.73 0.52
N GLU A 62 14.88 -2.51 0.98
CA GLU A 62 13.95 -2.22 2.09
C GLU A 62 12.48 -2.46 1.70
N LEU A 63 12.09 -2.01 0.49
CA LEU A 63 10.74 -2.25 -0.04
C LEU A 63 10.46 -3.74 -0.24
N LEU A 64 11.46 -4.53 -0.64
CA LEU A 64 11.34 -5.98 -0.74
C LEU A 64 11.10 -6.61 0.63
N GLN A 65 11.85 -6.19 1.66
CA GLN A 65 11.68 -6.69 3.01
C GLN A 65 10.30 -6.33 3.58
N ILE A 66 9.84 -5.09 3.38
CA ILE A 66 8.50 -4.66 3.78
C ILE A 66 7.43 -5.53 3.07
N ARG A 67 7.57 -5.74 1.76
CA ARG A 67 6.62 -6.56 0.99
C ARG A 67 6.59 -8.01 1.47
N LEU A 68 7.74 -8.59 1.78
CA LEU A 68 7.84 -9.96 2.32
C LEU A 68 7.23 -10.06 3.72
N ALA A 69 7.48 -9.08 4.58
CA ALA A 69 6.88 -8.99 5.91
C ALA A 69 5.35 -8.85 5.82
N SER A 70 4.83 -8.02 4.92
CA SER A 70 3.38 -7.89 4.69
C SER A 70 2.75 -9.21 4.22
N ARG A 71 3.38 -9.91 3.26
CA ARG A 71 2.89 -11.23 2.80
C ARG A 71 2.92 -12.28 3.91
N ALA A 72 3.96 -12.28 4.74
CA ALA A 72 4.03 -13.18 5.89
C ALA A 72 2.89 -12.89 6.88
N SER A 73 2.65 -11.61 7.19
CA SER A 73 1.56 -11.18 8.06
C SER A 73 0.17 -11.56 7.52
N GLU A 74 -0.07 -11.38 6.22
CA GLU A 74 -1.30 -11.82 5.56
C GLU A 74 -1.51 -13.34 5.68
N LYS A 75 -0.44 -14.12 5.43
CA LYS A 75 -0.48 -15.58 5.56
C LYS A 75 -0.78 -16.00 7.00
N TYR A 76 -0.11 -15.42 8.00
CA TYR A 76 -0.37 -15.72 9.41
C TYR A 76 -1.81 -15.38 9.80
N SER A 77 -2.32 -14.23 9.33
CA SER A 77 -3.70 -13.82 9.58
C SER A 77 -4.70 -14.78 8.95
N TRP A 78 -4.44 -15.25 7.73
CA TRP A 78 -5.27 -16.25 7.06
C TRP A 78 -5.23 -17.59 7.79
N THR A 79 -4.05 -18.08 8.19
CA THR A 79 -3.92 -19.34 8.93
C THR A 79 -4.62 -19.28 10.28
N LEU A 80 -4.50 -18.17 11.01
CA LEU A 80 -5.24 -17.95 12.27
C LEU A 80 -6.76 -17.96 12.04
N ALA A 81 -7.24 -17.36 10.95
CA ALA A 81 -8.66 -17.42 10.59
C ALA A 81 -9.12 -18.86 10.29
N GLN A 82 -8.30 -19.67 9.62
CA GLN A 82 -8.62 -21.09 9.37
C GLN A 82 -8.66 -21.91 10.66
N ILE A 83 -7.65 -21.79 11.53
CA ILE A 83 -7.59 -22.51 12.83
C ILE A 83 -8.83 -22.16 13.68
N LYS A 84 -9.20 -20.88 13.71
CA LYS A 84 -10.38 -20.43 14.44
C LYS A 84 -11.68 -20.95 13.85
N ASN A 85 -11.79 -21.00 12.52
CA ASN A 85 -12.97 -21.58 11.85
C ASN A 85 -13.09 -23.07 12.14
N THR A 86 -11.97 -23.82 12.18
CA THR A 86 -11.98 -25.23 12.55
C THR A 86 -12.36 -25.44 14.01
N GLU A 87 -11.85 -24.65 14.96
CA GLU A 87 -12.24 -24.73 16.37
C GLU A 87 -13.73 -24.39 16.60
N LEU A 88 -14.26 -23.41 15.86
CA LEU A 88 -15.69 -23.05 15.91
C LEU A 88 -16.56 -24.19 15.35
N TYR A 89 -16.11 -24.83 14.28
CA TYR A 89 -16.80 -25.96 13.68
C TYR A 89 -16.83 -27.17 14.62
N GLU A 90 -15.69 -27.51 15.25
CA GLU A 90 -15.60 -28.61 16.22
C GLU A 90 -16.50 -28.36 17.44
N ARG A 91 -16.52 -27.14 17.98
CA ARG A 91 -17.40 -26.78 19.10
C ARG A 91 -18.87 -26.82 18.74
N GLN A 92 -19.25 -26.52 17.50
CA GLN A 92 -20.63 -26.61 17.03
C GLN A 92 -21.09 -28.05 16.80
N MET A 93 -20.21 -28.94 16.33
CA MET A 93 -20.53 -30.36 16.17
C MET A 93 -20.68 -31.11 17.51
N LEU A 94 -20.03 -30.63 18.57
CA LEU A 94 -20.05 -31.24 19.90
C LEU A 94 -21.20 -30.74 20.80
N GLN A 95 -22.11 -29.89 20.30
CA GLN A 95 -23.27 -29.43 21.08
C GLN A 95 -24.39 -30.50 21.07
N PRO A 96 -24.79 -31.04 22.24
CA PRO A 96 -25.81 -32.09 22.33
C PRO A 96 -27.18 -31.69 21.79
N ASP A 97 -27.49 -30.39 21.86
CA ASP A 97 -28.83 -29.84 21.58
C ASP A 97 -29.03 -29.40 20.12
N ASN A 98 -27.99 -29.48 19.28
CA ASN A 98 -28.08 -29.05 17.89
C ASN A 98 -27.18 -29.90 16.96
N PRO A 99 -27.60 -31.13 16.63
CA PRO A 99 -26.79 -32.09 15.87
C PRO A 99 -26.49 -31.66 14.42
N PHE A 100 -27.15 -30.62 13.92
CA PHE A 100 -26.91 -30.03 12.60
C PHE A 100 -26.91 -28.50 12.69
N PRO A 101 -25.76 -27.85 12.92
CA PRO A 101 -25.70 -26.39 12.94
C PRO A 101 -26.15 -25.83 11.59
N LYS A 102 -27.13 -24.91 11.62
CA LYS A 102 -27.60 -24.21 10.41
C LYS A 102 -26.40 -23.49 9.78
N VAL A 103 -26.26 -23.63 8.47
CA VAL A 103 -25.19 -22.98 7.70
C VAL A 103 -25.34 -21.47 7.86
N LYS A 104 -24.47 -20.86 8.69
CA LYS A 104 -24.41 -19.40 8.83
C LYS A 104 -23.97 -18.78 7.51
N THR A 105 -24.57 -17.65 7.17
CA THR A 105 -24.24 -16.90 5.96
C THR A 105 -22.85 -16.25 6.07
N THR A 106 -22.20 -15.97 4.94
CA THR A 106 -20.87 -15.34 4.90
C THR A 106 -20.82 -13.97 5.59
N SER A 107 -21.95 -13.26 5.70
CA SER A 107 -22.09 -12.02 6.47
C SER A 107 -22.02 -12.25 7.98
N GLU A 108 -22.70 -13.28 8.49
CA GLU A 108 -22.71 -13.64 9.92
C GLU A 108 -21.33 -14.12 10.37
N TRP A 109 -20.67 -14.93 9.53
CA TRP A 109 -19.28 -15.34 9.77
C TRP A 109 -18.35 -14.13 9.86
N LYS A 110 -18.43 -13.19 8.91
CA LYS A 110 -17.59 -11.99 8.92
C LYS A 110 -17.80 -11.17 10.20
N SER A 111 -19.06 -10.92 10.58
CA SER A 111 -19.43 -10.17 11.78
C SER A 111 -18.83 -10.75 13.06
N GLU A 112 -19.02 -12.05 13.30
CA GLU A 112 -18.47 -12.70 14.51
C GLU A 112 -16.94 -12.72 14.49
N THR A 113 -16.33 -12.89 13.31
CA THR A 113 -14.87 -12.94 13.20
C THR A 113 -14.24 -11.59 13.52
N PHE A 114 -14.83 -10.50 13.04
CA PHE A 114 -14.36 -9.14 13.32
C PHE A 114 -14.56 -8.74 14.79
N ALA A 115 -15.71 -9.02 15.40
CA ALA A 115 -15.95 -8.72 16.82
C ALA A 115 -14.96 -9.45 17.77
N LEU A 116 -14.60 -10.69 17.43
CA LEU A 116 -13.59 -11.45 18.16
C LEU A 116 -12.15 -11.00 17.87
N ALA A 117 -11.89 -10.46 16.68
CA ALA A 117 -10.58 -9.87 16.36
C ALA A 117 -10.38 -8.57 17.13
N ASP A 118 -11.41 -7.73 17.26
CA ASP A 118 -11.39 -6.50 18.05
C ASP A 118 -11.11 -6.78 19.53
N THR A 119 -11.80 -7.75 20.12
CA THR A 119 -11.55 -8.14 21.52
C THR A 119 -10.13 -8.70 21.73
N LYS A 120 -9.59 -9.47 20.79
CA LYS A 120 -8.20 -9.96 20.87
C LYS A 120 -7.16 -8.87 20.64
N TRP A 121 -7.47 -7.90 19.78
CA TRP A 121 -6.65 -6.72 19.59
C TRP A 121 -6.58 -5.87 20.87
N ASP A 122 -7.71 -5.67 21.53
CA ASP A 122 -7.77 -4.96 22.81
C ASP A 122 -6.97 -5.68 23.91
N ASP A 123 -7.11 -7.01 24.03
CA ASP A 123 -6.30 -7.83 24.94
C ASP A 123 -4.79 -7.71 24.65
N MET A 124 -4.40 -7.75 23.38
CA MET A 124 -3.00 -7.61 22.96
C MET A 124 -2.46 -6.21 23.27
N MET A 125 -3.22 -5.16 22.98
CA MET A 125 -2.83 -3.78 23.27
C MET A 125 -2.72 -3.54 24.77
N LYS A 126 -3.57 -4.16 25.58
CA LYS A 126 -3.47 -4.15 27.04
C LYS A 126 -2.17 -4.83 27.51
N ASN A 127 -1.88 -6.04 27.04
CA ASN A 127 -0.64 -6.75 27.36
C ASN A 127 0.61 -5.95 26.96
N ILE A 128 0.61 -5.28 25.80
CA ILE A 128 1.73 -4.45 25.36
C ILE A 128 1.95 -3.26 26.32
N LYS A 129 0.86 -2.62 26.77
CA LYS A 129 0.94 -1.52 27.74
C LYS A 129 1.51 -2.00 29.08
N GLU A 130 1.04 -3.14 29.57
CA GLU A 130 1.54 -3.76 30.81
C GLU A 130 3.03 -4.12 30.69
N GLN A 131 3.45 -4.75 29.59
CA GLN A 131 4.87 -5.07 29.36
C GLN A 131 5.78 -3.84 29.25
N ARG A 132 5.26 -2.73 28.70
CA ARG A 132 6.00 -1.46 28.65
C ARG A 132 6.11 -0.83 30.03
N ALA A 133 5.04 -0.86 30.82
CA ALA A 133 5.05 -0.39 32.19
C ALA A 133 6.02 -1.21 33.07
N ASP A 134 6.02 -2.53 32.92
CA ASP A 134 6.95 -3.42 33.62
C ASP A 134 8.41 -3.16 33.26
N ARG A 135 8.70 -2.90 31.97
CA ARG A 135 10.05 -2.52 31.53
C ARG A 135 10.48 -1.18 32.11
N ALA A 136 9.61 -0.17 32.06
CA ALA A 136 9.90 1.14 32.64
C ALA A 136 10.16 1.05 34.15
N ASN A 137 9.35 0.26 34.88
CA ASN A 137 9.55 0.02 36.31
C ASN A 137 10.87 -0.69 36.62
N ARG A 138 11.25 -1.68 35.81
CA ARG A 138 12.54 -2.38 35.97
C ARG A 138 13.74 -1.47 35.69
N GLU A 139 13.64 -0.56 34.72
CA GLU A 139 14.69 0.41 34.42
C GLU A 139 14.82 1.47 35.51
N LEU A 140 13.71 1.94 36.07
CA LEU A 140 13.70 2.85 37.22
C LEU A 140 14.28 2.18 38.47
N ALA A 141 13.91 0.94 38.76
CA ALA A 141 14.46 0.17 39.88
C ALA A 141 15.98 -0.05 39.74
N LYS A 142 16.48 -0.29 38.52
CA LYS A 142 17.92 -0.41 38.26
C LYS A 142 18.68 0.91 38.43
N LYS A 143 18.05 2.06 38.15
CA LYS A 143 18.65 3.38 38.35
C LYS A 143 18.72 3.77 39.83
N GLY A 144 17.69 3.44 40.61
CA GLY A 144 17.67 3.70 42.07
C GLY A 144 18.51 2.74 42.92
N LEU A 145 19.10 1.70 42.34
CA LEU A 145 20.05 0.79 43.00
C LEU A 145 21.53 1.21 42.84
N ASN A 146 21.79 2.25 42.04
CA ASN A 146 23.12 2.80 41.78
C ASN A 146 23.34 4.19 42.44
N GLU A 147 22.45 4.58 43.35
CA GLU A 147 22.59 5.71 44.29
C GLU A 147 22.77 5.15 45.71
#